data_AF-A0A2E7VVJ8-F1
#
_entry.id   AF-A0A2E7VVJ8-F1
#
_cell.length_a   1.000
_cell.length_b   1.000
_cell.length_c   1.000
_cell.angle_alpha   90.00
_cell.angle_beta   90.00
_cell.angle_gamma   90.00
#
_symmetry.space_group_name_H-M   'P 1'
#
loop_
_entity.id
_entity.type
_entity.pdbx_description
1 polymer ?
#
loop_
_entity_poly.entity_id
_entity_poly.type
_entity_poly.pdbx_seq_one_letter_code
_entity_poly.pdbx_strand_id
1 'polypeptide(L)'
;MYTEETFEGKFNIGDRIRALDFQHTDEHYIEGEIIDMGLVNSQSYGEYGAYTITVDNDSKGRRVGMTSFIPFQLIALGDEGKFTRITLAK
;
A
#
# COMPACT_ATOMS: atom_id res chain seq x y z
N MET A 1 15.52 -9.47 12.57
CA MET A 1 14.83 -8.51 13.46
C MET A 1 14.02 -7.63 12.53
N TYR A 2 12.71 -7.85 12.42
CA TYR A 2 11.85 -7.01 11.59
C TYR A 2 11.62 -5.73 12.40
N THR A 3 12.22 -4.62 11.99
CA THR A 3 11.83 -3.31 12.50
C THR A 3 10.40 -3.07 12.02
N GLU A 4 9.47 -2.90 12.96
CA GLU A 4 8.09 -2.49 12.70
C GLU A 4 8.11 -1.05 12.15
N GLU A 5 8.46 -0.90 10.87
CA GLU A 5 8.37 0.37 10.20
C GLU A 5 6.88 0.64 9.94
N THR A 6 6.29 1.52 10.75
CA THR A 6 5.01 2.14 10.41
C THR A 6 5.25 3.31 9.46
N PHE A 7 4.36 3.41 8.49
CA PHE A 7 4.24 4.49 7.52
C PHE A 7 3.10 5.43 7.87
N GLU A 8 2.35 5.18 8.95
CA GLU A 8 1.28 6.08 9.40
C GLU A 8 1.80 7.51 9.58
N GLY A 9 1.13 8.48 8.95
CA GLY A 9 1.49 9.89 9.01
C GLY A 9 2.76 10.29 8.25
N LYS A 10 3.42 9.38 7.51
CA LYS A 10 4.60 9.73 6.68
C LYS A 10 4.23 10.43 5.38
N PHE A 11 3.03 10.19 4.88
CA PHE A 11 2.47 10.74 3.65
C PHE A 11 1.09 11.35 3.90
N ASN A 12 0.70 12.30 3.06
CA ASN A 12 -0.53 13.09 3.16
C ASN A 12 -1.50 12.79 2.01
N ILE A 13 -2.77 13.19 2.16
CA ILE A 13 -3.74 13.18 1.06
C ILE A 13 -3.20 14.09 -0.05
N GLY A 14 -3.22 13.61 -1.29
CA GLY A 14 -2.63 14.24 -2.47
C GLY A 14 -1.19 13.83 -2.75
N ASP A 15 -0.50 13.17 -1.82
CA ASP A 15 0.83 12.64 -2.09
C ASP A 15 0.73 11.42 -3.01
N ARG A 16 1.69 11.33 -3.94
CA ARG A 16 1.84 10.17 -4.82
C ARG A 16 2.82 9.19 -4.18
N ILE A 17 2.36 7.97 -3.93
CA ILE A 17 3.18 6.92 -3.31
C ILE A 17 3.34 5.71 -4.22
N ARG A 18 4.45 4.99 -4.04
CA ARG A 18 4.72 3.66 -4.60
C ARG A 18 4.75 2.66 -3.46
N ALA A 19 3.95 1.59 -3.59
CA ALA A 19 3.92 0.46 -2.66
C ALA A 19 4.39 -0.81 -3.37
N LEU A 20 5.42 -1.47 -2.83
CA LEU A 20 5.94 -2.74 -3.37
C LEU A 20 5.07 -3.92 -2.96
N ASP A 21 4.75 -4.76 -3.93
CA ASP A 21 3.82 -5.89 -3.87
C ASP A 21 4.61 -7.20 -3.66
N PHE A 22 4.42 -7.89 -2.52
CA PHE A 22 4.82 -9.27 -2.14
C PHE A 22 6.25 -9.76 -2.31
N GLN A 23 6.86 -9.55 -3.47
CA GLN A 23 8.04 -10.29 -3.89
C GLN A 23 9.35 -9.64 -3.44
N HIS A 24 9.30 -8.50 -2.72
CA HIS A 24 10.48 -7.72 -2.34
C HIS A 24 11.38 -7.39 -3.56
N THR A 25 10.84 -7.48 -4.76
CA THR A 25 11.46 -7.09 -6.02
C THR A 25 10.84 -5.78 -6.47
N ASP A 26 11.67 -4.83 -6.91
CA ASP A 26 11.22 -3.55 -7.47
C ASP A 26 10.36 -3.71 -8.74
N GLU A 27 10.23 -4.93 -9.27
CA GLU A 27 9.42 -5.30 -10.43
C GLU A 27 7.92 -5.40 -10.13
N HIS A 28 7.52 -5.48 -8.85
CA HIS A 28 6.14 -5.67 -8.45
C HIS A 28 5.70 -4.54 -7.52
N TYR A 29 4.90 -3.62 -8.07
CA TYR A 29 4.47 -2.43 -7.34
C TYR A 29 3.16 -1.86 -7.88
N ILE A 30 2.53 -1.03 -7.05
CA ILE A 30 1.50 -0.08 -7.46
C ILE A 30 1.88 1.33 -7.06
N GLU A 31 1.51 2.29 -7.88
CA GLU A 31 1.63 3.72 -7.60
C GLU A 31 0.29 4.41 -7.76
N GLY A 32 0.06 5.40 -6.92
CA GLY A 32 -1.16 6.16 -6.95
C GLY A 32 -1.11 7.37 -6.05
N GLU A 33 -2.10 8.25 -6.23
CA GLU A 33 -2.34 9.38 -5.35
C GLU A 33 -3.16 8.93 -4.14
N ILE A 34 -2.76 9.36 -2.94
CA ILE A 34 -3.52 9.14 -1.71
C ILE A 34 -4.76 10.01 -1.74
N ILE A 35 -5.93 9.38 -1.74
CA ILE A 35 -7.24 10.06 -1.71
C ILE A 35 -7.88 10.05 -0.33
N ASP A 36 -7.48 9.12 0.54
CA ASP A 36 -7.97 9.01 1.91
C ASP A 36 -6.96 8.23 2.78
N MET A 37 -7.07 8.34 4.10
CA MET A 37 -6.26 7.58 5.04
C MET A 37 -7.00 7.34 6.36
N GLY A 38 -6.85 6.15 6.93
CA GLY A 38 -7.49 5.80 8.20
C GLY A 38 -7.74 4.31 8.34
N LEU A 39 -8.72 3.95 9.16
CA LEU A 39 -9.12 2.56 9.36
C LEU A 39 -9.97 2.06 8.18
N VAL A 40 -9.56 0.94 7.62
CA VAL A 40 -10.27 0.23 6.55
C VAL A 40 -10.72 -1.11 7.10
N ASN A 41 -11.98 -1.47 6.83
CA ASN A 41 -12.53 -2.76 7.20
C ASN A 41 -12.51 -3.70 5.98
N SER A 42 -11.64 -4.70 6.02
CA SER A 42 -11.57 -5.75 5.01
C SER A 42 -12.21 -7.02 5.50
N GLN A 43 -13.04 -7.64 4.66
CA GLN A 43 -13.61 -8.95 4.93
C GLN A 43 -12.53 -10.02 5.13
N SER A 44 -11.40 -9.91 4.44
CA SER A 44 -10.31 -10.90 4.49
C SER A 44 -9.35 -10.68 5.66
N TYR A 45 -9.23 -9.46 6.15
CA TYR A 45 -8.12 -9.05 7.03
C TYR A 45 -8.56 -8.30 8.28
N GLY A 46 -9.86 -8.10 8.49
CA GLY A 46 -10.39 -7.29 9.56
C GLY A 46 -10.10 -5.81 9.37
N GLU A 47 -10.09 -5.08 10.48
CA GLU A 47 -9.86 -3.63 10.49
C GLU A 47 -8.37 -3.33 10.61
N TYR A 48 -7.86 -2.45 9.74
CA TYR A 48 -6.46 -2.01 9.77
C TYR A 48 -6.28 -0.59 9.24
N GLY A 49 -5.24 0.09 9.70
CA GLY A 49 -4.85 1.42 9.22
C GLY A 49 -4.19 1.34 7.84
N ALA A 50 -4.65 2.14 6.88
CA ALA A 50 -4.13 2.16 5.52
C ALA A 50 -4.27 3.53 4.83
N TYR A 51 -3.44 3.72 3.81
CA TYR A 51 -3.63 4.71 2.76
C TYR A 51 -4.57 4.15 1.70
N THR A 52 -5.58 4.92 1.32
CA THR A 52 -6.42 4.65 0.16
C THR A 52 -5.85 5.41 -1.02
N ILE A 53 -5.46 4.70 -2.08
CA ILE A 53 -4.91 5.31 -3.29
C ILE A 53 -5.79 5.05 -4.52
N THR A 54 -5.82 6.01 -5.44
CA THR A 54 -6.22 5.74 -6.82
C THR A 54 -4.99 5.28 -7.60
N VAL A 55 -5.00 4.06 -8.12
CA VAL A 55 -3.84 3.47 -8.78
C VAL A 55 -3.72 3.98 -10.21
N ASP A 56 -2.59 4.57 -10.52
CA ASP A 56 -2.27 5.09 -11.86
C ASP A 56 -1.26 4.21 -12.59
N ASN A 57 -0.41 3.50 -11.83
CA ASN A 57 0.59 2.60 -12.36
C ASN A 57 0.58 1.30 -11.56
N ASP A 58 0.50 0.16 -12.24
CA ASP A 58 0.60 -1.18 -11.67
C ASP A 58 1.51 -1.96 -12.59
N SER A 59 2.61 -2.49 -12.05
CA SER A 59 3.56 -3.23 -12.89
C SER A 59 2.97 -4.53 -13.46
N LYS A 60 1.85 -5.02 -12.92
CA LYS A 60 1.07 -6.13 -13.49
C LYS A 60 -0.14 -5.66 -14.32
N GLY A 61 -0.43 -4.36 -14.34
CA GLY A 61 -1.48 -3.73 -15.14
C GLY A 61 -2.92 -4.02 -14.74
N ARG A 62 -3.18 -4.71 -13.62
CA ARG A 62 -4.54 -5.16 -13.26
C ARG A 62 -5.32 -4.15 -12.44
N ARG A 63 -4.62 -3.27 -11.73
CA ARG A 63 -5.20 -2.34 -10.75
C ARG A 63 -5.29 -0.90 -11.26
N VAL A 64 -4.80 -0.59 -12.46
CA VAL A 64 -4.84 0.78 -13.00
C VAL A 64 -6.29 1.28 -13.09
N GLY A 65 -6.55 2.46 -12.55
CA GLY A 65 -7.87 3.07 -12.42
C GLY A 65 -8.71 2.56 -11.25
N MET A 66 -8.19 1.62 -10.45
CA MET A 66 -8.88 1.10 -9.27
C MET A 66 -8.40 1.78 -7.98
N THR A 67 -9.26 1.75 -6.96
CA THR A 67 -8.85 2.08 -5.60
C THR A 67 -8.14 0.89 -4.95
N SER A 68 -7.03 1.15 -4.27
CA SER A 68 -6.29 0.15 -3.50
C SER A 68 -5.96 0.64 -2.09
N PHE A 69 -5.83 -0.29 -1.16
CA PHE A 69 -5.51 0.00 0.24
C PHE A 69 -4.08 -0.45 0.56
N ILE A 70 -3.24 0.49 0.96
CA ILE A 70 -1.85 0.25 1.34
C ILE A 70 -1.75 0.35 2.87
N PRO A 71 -1.58 -0.77 3.58
CA PRO A 71 -1.46 -0.77 5.04
C PRO A 71 -0.33 0.14 5.54
N PHE A 72 -0.55 0.81 6.67
CA PHE A 72 0.48 1.63 7.31
C PHE A 72 1.66 0.81 7.81
N GLN A 73 1.46 -0.45 8.13
CA GLN A 73 2.50 -1.31 8.66
C GLN A 73 2.54 -2.60 7.85
N LEU A 74 3.68 -3.30 7.90
CA LEU A 74 3.77 -4.64 7.35
C LEU A 74 2.77 -5.53 8.12
N ILE A 75 1.59 -5.72 7.55
CA ILE A 75 0.66 -6.70 8.07
C ILE A 75 1.13 -8.04 7.50
N ALA A 76 1.44 -8.99 8.37
CA ALA A 76 1.64 -10.37 7.96
C ALA A 76 0.27 -10.98 7.63
N LEU A 77 -0.26 -10.68 6.44
CA LEU A 77 -1.54 -11.21 5.99
C LEU A 77 -1.34 -12.64 5.43
N GLY A 78 -0.98 -13.59 6.27
CA GLY A 78 -0.72 -14.98 5.84
C GLY A 78 0.26 -15.09 4.65
N ASP A 79 0.06 -16.10 3.80
CA ASP A 79 0.82 -16.29 2.55
C ASP A 79 0.45 -15.27 1.44
N GLU A 80 -0.54 -14.39 1.68
CA GLU A 80 -1.22 -13.61 0.65
C GLU A 80 -1.41 -12.11 0.94
N GLY A 81 -0.58 -11.46 1.78
CA GLY A 81 -0.45 -9.99 1.74
C GLY A 81 0.75 -9.43 2.49
N LYS A 82 1.83 -9.04 1.78
CA LYS A 82 2.95 -8.30 2.38
C LYS A 82 3.34 -7.13 1.48
N PHE A 83 3.05 -5.91 1.92
CA PHE A 83 3.66 -4.70 1.36
C PHE A 83 4.95 -4.42 2.12
N THR A 84 6.07 -4.32 1.40
CA THR A 84 7.40 -4.40 2.03
C THR A 84 8.09 -3.04 2.12
N ARG A 85 7.65 -2.07 1.32
CA ARG A 85 8.19 -0.71 1.30
C ARG A 85 7.21 0.27 0.66
N ILE A 86 7.04 1.44 1.27
CA ILE A 86 6.31 2.59 0.71
C ILE A 86 7.31 3.74 0.51
N THR A 87 7.30 4.36 -0.67
CA THR A 87 8.14 5.52 -1.00
C THR A 87 7.32 6.57 -1.75
N LEU A 88 7.75 7.84 -1.72
CA LEU A 88 7.22 8.83 -2.67
C LEU A 88 7.50 8.37 -4.10
N ALA A 89 6.48 8.43 -4.95
CA ALA A 89 6.64 8.26 -6.39
C ALA A 89 7.12 9.57 -7.02
N LYS A 90 7.93 9.47 -8.09
CA LYS A 90 8.41 10.62 -8.85
C LYS A 90 7.40 11.07 -9.89
#